data_AF-A0A3D0D715-F1
#
_entry.id   AF-A0A3D0D715-F1
#
_cell.length_a   1.000
_cell.length_b   1.000
_cell.length_c   1.000
_cell.angle_alpha   90.00
_cell.angle_beta   90.00
_cell.angle_gamma   90.00
#
_symmetry.space_group_name_H-M   'P 1'
#
loop_
_entity.id
_entity.type
_entity.pdbx_description
1 polymer ?
#
loop_
_entity_poly.entity_id
_entity_poly.type
_entity_poly.pdbx_seq_one_letter_code
_entity_poly.pdbx_strand_id
1 'polypeptide(L)'
;MLHYPRRGRTMGRTPRKFSPEFKVKLVLAVLKGTSSAGEICRTYKLKPDLVTRWKQEFRENAERAFERDSDREREQARIAELERLMGRLTLELEVANKASSILSQRAKSDGSSSSCWGLTIQSGRSVRWWASPAAATPTRATR
;
A
#
# COMPACT_ATOMS: atom_id res chain seq x y z
N MET A 1 -32.38 9.34 -29.93
CA MET A 1 -31.00 8.87 -29.68
C MET A 1 -30.07 10.06 -29.57
N LEU A 2 -29.60 10.41 -28.37
CA LEU A 2 -28.62 11.49 -28.19
C LEU A 2 -27.21 10.93 -28.40
N HIS A 3 -26.55 11.34 -29.47
CA HIS A 3 -25.17 11.01 -29.76
C HIS A 3 -24.26 11.90 -28.90
N TYR A 4 -23.68 11.36 -27.82
CA TYR A 4 -22.69 12.11 -27.04
C TYR A 4 -21.34 12.06 -27.77
N PRO A 5 -20.77 13.21 -28.15
CA PRO A 5 -19.47 13.23 -28.80
C PRO A 5 -18.40 12.77 -27.80
N ARG A 6 -17.69 11.69 -28.14
CA ARG A 6 -16.50 11.24 -27.42
C ARG A 6 -15.46 12.36 -27.43
N ARG A 7 -15.31 13.05 -26.29
CA ARG A 7 -14.21 13.99 -26.06
C ARG A 7 -12.89 13.27 -26.35
N GLY A 8 -12.22 13.73 -27.40
CA GLY A 8 -10.89 13.26 -27.79
C GLY A 8 -9.94 13.32 -26.60
N ARG A 9 -9.29 12.18 -26.34
CA ARG A 9 -8.28 12.02 -25.31
C ARG A 9 -7.09 12.90 -25.72
N THR A 10 -7.01 14.11 -25.16
CA THR A 10 -5.88 15.00 -25.39
C THR A 10 -4.63 14.32 -24.83
N MET A 11 -3.74 13.91 -25.73
CA MET A 11 -2.45 13.32 -25.37
C MET A 11 -1.69 14.34 -24.53
N GLY A 12 -1.45 14.01 -23.25
CA GLY A 12 -0.89 14.91 -22.26
C GLY A 12 0.51 15.37 -22.68
N ARG A 13 0.68 16.68 -22.88
CA ARG A 13 2.01 17.28 -23.06
C ARG A 13 2.81 17.09 -21.78
N THR A 14 4.07 16.68 -21.90
CA THR A 14 4.97 16.58 -20.76
C THR A 14 5.13 17.95 -20.10
N PRO A 15 4.90 18.07 -18.79
CA PRO A 15 5.02 19.35 -18.11
C PRO A 15 6.49 19.81 -18.13
N ARG A 16 6.69 21.12 -18.37
CA ARG A 16 8.02 21.74 -18.28
C ARG A 16 8.58 21.54 -16.87
N LYS A 17 9.81 21.02 -16.78
CA LYS A 17 10.53 20.86 -15.51
C LYS A 17 11.32 22.14 -15.22
N PHE A 18 11.33 22.56 -13.95
CA PHE A 18 12.08 23.72 -13.47
C PHE A 18 12.96 23.30 -12.31
N SER A 19 14.19 23.83 -12.24
CA SER A 19 15.10 23.52 -11.14
C SER A 19 14.59 24.11 -9.81
N PRO A 20 14.85 23.45 -8.67
CA PRO A 20 14.44 23.95 -7.36
C PRO A 20 14.99 25.34 -7.07
N GLU A 21 16.27 25.59 -7.38
CA GLU A 21 16.90 26.90 -7.20
C GLU A 21 16.17 28.01 -7.96
N PHE A 22 15.74 27.73 -9.18
CA PHE A 22 15.01 28.70 -10.00
C PHE A 22 13.66 29.03 -9.37
N LYS A 23 12.92 28.02 -8.89
CA LYS A 23 11.64 28.23 -8.19
C LYS A 23 11.84 29.10 -6.95
N VAL A 24 12.85 28.79 -6.13
CA VAL A 24 13.16 29.53 -4.89
C VAL A 24 13.51 30.98 -5.21
N LYS A 25 14.38 31.24 -6.20
CA LYS A 25 14.75 32.60 -6.62
C LYS A 25 13.52 33.44 -6.98
N LEU A 26 12.61 32.88 -7.77
CA LEU A 26 11.39 33.59 -8.17
C LEU A 26 10.43 33.82 -7.00
N VAL A 27 10.18 32.80 -6.18
CA VAL A 27 9.28 32.94 -5.03
C VAL A 27 9.83 33.97 -4.05
N LEU A 28 11.14 33.96 -3.77
CA LEU A 28 11.78 34.95 -2.92
C LEU A 28 11.67 36.37 -3.50
N ALA A 29 11.84 36.56 -4.81
CA ALA A 29 11.66 37.86 -5.44
C ALA A 29 10.23 38.40 -5.25
N VAL A 30 9.21 37.53 -5.36
CA VAL A 30 7.81 37.93 -5.08
C VAL A 30 7.60 38.24 -3.61
N LEU A 31 8.12 37.42 -2.70
CA LEU A 31 7.92 37.60 -1.26
C LEU A 31 8.64 38.84 -0.72
N LYS A 32 9.82 39.17 -1.28
CA LYS A 32 10.58 40.39 -0.96
C LYS A 32 10.00 41.65 -1.61
N GLY A 33 9.07 41.51 -2.56
CA GLY A 33 8.51 42.64 -3.32
C GLY A 33 9.45 43.23 -4.37
N THR A 34 10.60 42.59 -4.66
CA THR A 34 11.56 43.06 -5.69
C THR A 34 10.99 42.93 -7.10
N SER A 35 10.10 41.97 -7.33
CA SER A 35 9.38 41.83 -8.60
C SER A 35 7.95 41.36 -8.33
N SER A 36 6.99 41.91 -9.05
CA SER A 36 5.61 41.46 -8.93
C SER A 36 5.42 40.07 -9.55
N ALA A 37 4.43 39.32 -9.09
CA ALA A 37 4.09 38.03 -9.69
C ALA A 37 3.75 38.18 -11.19
N GLY A 38 3.13 39.30 -11.58
CA GLY A 38 2.82 39.63 -12.97
C GLY A 38 4.06 39.86 -13.83
N GLU A 39 5.05 40.62 -13.33
CA GLU A 39 6.33 40.80 -14.01
C GLU A 39 7.05 39.47 -14.22
N ILE A 40 7.13 38.62 -13.19
CA ILE A 40 7.77 37.30 -13.30
C ILE A 40 7.07 36.43 -14.35
N CYS A 41 5.73 36.44 -14.39
CA CYS A 41 4.99 35.70 -15.40
C CYS A 41 5.32 36.17 -16.82
N ARG A 42 5.48 37.48 -17.03
CA ARG A 42 5.82 38.07 -18.33
C ARG A 42 7.27 37.78 -18.72
N THR A 43 8.22 38.06 -17.82
CA THR A 43 9.67 37.91 -18.06
C THR A 43 10.06 36.46 -18.32
N TYR A 44 9.56 35.53 -17.51
CA TYR A 44 9.93 34.11 -17.59
C TYR A 44 8.90 33.26 -18.35
N LYS A 45 7.88 33.89 -18.97
CA LYS A 45 6.80 33.21 -19.71
C LYS A 45 6.16 32.08 -18.90
N LEU A 46 5.83 32.40 -17.65
CA LEU A 46 5.21 31.49 -16.69
C LEU A 46 3.71 31.76 -16.63
N LYS A 47 2.95 30.70 -16.31
CA LYS A 47 1.52 30.83 -16.04
C LYS A 47 1.35 31.36 -14.60
N PRO A 48 0.39 32.27 -14.34
CA PRO A 48 0.13 32.79 -13.00
C PRO A 48 -0.08 31.69 -11.95
N ASP A 49 -0.85 30.65 -12.30
CA ASP A 49 -1.12 29.51 -11.42
C ASP A 49 0.15 28.80 -10.94
N LEU A 50 1.19 28.76 -11.79
CA LEU A 50 2.46 28.12 -11.48
C LEU A 50 3.18 28.87 -10.36
N VAL A 51 3.18 30.21 -10.42
CA VAL A 51 3.82 31.07 -9.42
C VAL A 51 3.06 31.00 -8.10
N THR A 52 1.72 31.02 -8.15
CA THR A 52 0.87 30.84 -6.97
C THR A 52 1.14 29.50 -6.29
N ARG A 53 1.17 28.41 -7.07
CA ARG A 53 1.49 27.08 -6.58
C ARG A 53 2.88 27.02 -5.94
N TRP A 54 3.91 27.58 -6.58
CA TRP A 54 5.26 27.59 -6.00
C TRP A 54 5.36 28.41 -4.73
N LYS A 55 4.61 29.51 -4.59
CA LYS A 55 4.53 30.25 -3.32
C LYS A 55 3.96 29.40 -2.20
N GLN A 56 2.93 28.60 -2.50
CA GLN A 56 2.35 27.68 -1.53
C GLN A 56 3.34 26.55 -1.18
N GLU A 57 3.91 25.88 -2.18
CA GLU A 57 4.92 24.83 -1.98
C GLU A 57 6.12 25.36 -1.17
N PHE A 58 6.55 26.61 -1.39
CA PHE A 58 7.62 27.22 -0.62
C PHE A 58 7.25 27.39 0.85
N ARG A 59 6.03 27.84 1.17
CA ARG A 59 5.60 28.02 2.56
C ARG A 59 5.55 26.68 3.29
N GLU A 60 4.93 25.68 2.68
CA GLU A 60 4.79 24.33 3.26
C GLU A 60 6.16 23.65 3.49
N ASN A 61 7.11 23.86 2.58
CA ASN A 61 8.44 23.27 2.72
C ASN A 61 9.43 24.14 3.51
N ALA A 62 9.15 25.44 3.68
CA ALA A 62 10.01 26.33 4.45
C ALA A 62 10.03 25.94 5.93
N GLU A 63 8.89 25.53 6.48
CA GLU A 63 8.79 25.05 7.86
C GLU A 63 9.74 23.87 8.12
N ARG A 64 9.79 22.92 7.18
CA ARG A 64 10.71 21.76 7.23
C ARG A 64 12.19 22.14 7.21
N ALA A 65 12.55 23.29 6.64
CA ALA A 65 13.94 23.75 6.65
C ALA A 65 14.41 24.18 8.05
N PHE A 66 13.48 24.42 8.98
CA PHE A 66 13.77 24.75 10.38
C PHE A 66 13.60 23.57 11.34
N GLU A 67 13.14 22.41 10.86
CA GLU A 67 13.14 21.17 11.65
C GLU A 67 14.60 20.77 11.95
N ARG A 68 14.87 20.31 13.17
CA ARG A 68 16.23 19.97 13.59
C ARG A 68 16.66 18.66 12.92
N ASP A 69 17.92 18.59 12.49
CA ASP A 69 18.47 17.38 11.88
C ASP A 69 18.28 16.12 12.75
N SER A 70 18.29 16.29 14.08
CA SER A 70 18.03 15.19 15.04
C SER A 70 16.63 14.57 14.90
N ASP A 71 15.62 15.35 14.53
CA ASP A 71 14.26 14.85 14.36
C ASP A 71 14.14 14.09 13.03
N ARG A 72 14.83 14.57 11.99
CA ARG A 72 14.94 13.87 10.71
C ARG A 72 15.68 12.54 10.83
N GLU A 73 16.78 12.49 11.60
CA GLU A 73 17.51 11.24 11.86
C GLU A 73 16.66 10.23 12.64
N ARG A 74 15.90 10.68 13.64
CA ARG A 74 14.96 9.82 14.39
C ARG A 74 13.88 9.25 13.49
N GLU A 75 13.29 10.07 12.62
CA GLU A 75 12.28 9.62 11.67
C GLU A 75 12.89 8.59 10.70
N GLN A 76 14.09 8.85 10.19
CA GLN A 76 14.78 7.92 9.29
C GLN A 76 15.11 6.59 9.97
N ALA A 77 15.53 6.61 11.24
CA ALA A 77 15.76 5.41 12.03
C ALA A 77 14.45 4.63 12.27
N ARG A 78 13.33 5.34 12.48
CA ARG A 78 12.01 4.72 12.64
C ARG A 78 11.55 4.05 11.35
N ILE A 79 11.75 4.70 10.20
CA ILE A 79 11.46 4.14 8.87
C ILE A 79 12.28 2.86 8.65
N ALA A 80 13.59 2.90 8.91
CA ALA A 80 14.46 1.74 8.73
C ALA A 80 14.03 0.54 9.60
N GLU A 81 13.62 0.78 10.85
CA GLU A 81 13.10 -0.28 11.70
C GLU A 81 11.78 -0.84 11.15
N LEU A 82 10.86 0.02 10.71
CA LEU A 82 9.60 -0.42 10.11
C LEU A 82 9.81 -1.26 8.84
N GLU A 83 10.73 -0.86 7.97
CA GLU A 83 11.10 -1.62 6.78
C GLU A 83 11.68 -3.00 7.14
N ARG A 84 12.51 -3.07 8.18
CA ARG A 84 13.06 -4.34 8.70
C ARG A 84 11.98 -5.25 9.25
N LEU A 85 11.05 -4.71 10.03
CA LEU A 85 9.91 -5.44 10.59
C LEU A 85 9.01 -5.98 9.48
N MET A 86 8.69 -5.12 8.49
CA MET A 86 7.90 -5.51 7.33
C MET A 86 8.58 -6.64 6.56
N GLY A 87 9.89 -6.54 6.28
CA GLY A 87 10.65 -7.59 5.61
C GLY A 87 10.61 -8.92 6.35
N ARG A 88 10.76 -8.92 7.69
CA ARG A 88 10.63 -10.14 8.50
C ARG A 88 9.25 -10.76 8.38
N LEU A 89 8.19 -9.97 8.52
CA LEU A 89 6.81 -10.46 8.42
C LEU A 89 6.50 -11.02 7.03
N THR A 90 7.00 -10.39 5.97
CA THR A 90 6.86 -10.89 4.60
C THR A 90 7.51 -12.27 4.45
N LEU A 91 8.73 -12.46 4.97
CA LEU A 91 9.41 -13.75 4.93
C LEU A 91 8.67 -14.82 5.74
N GLU A 92 8.18 -14.50 6.94
CA GLU A 92 7.36 -15.42 7.75
C GLU A 92 6.11 -15.89 6.98
N LEU A 93 5.41 -14.97 6.31
CA LEU A 93 4.24 -15.29 5.49
C LEU A 93 4.62 -16.16 4.27
N GLU A 94 5.72 -15.86 3.59
CA GLU A 94 6.18 -16.67 2.47
C GLU A 94 6.50 -18.10 2.89
N VAL A 95 7.17 -18.29 4.02
CA VAL A 95 7.48 -19.61 4.57
C VAL A 95 6.20 -20.35 4.93
N ALA A 96 5.27 -19.70 5.63
CA ALA A 96 4.00 -20.32 6.00
C ALA A 96 3.17 -20.72 4.77
N ASN A 97 3.12 -19.87 3.75
CA ASN A 97 2.43 -20.14 2.49
C ASN A 97 3.08 -21.32 1.74
N LYS A 98 4.42 -21.38 1.68
CA LYS A 98 5.16 -22.51 1.07
C LYS A 98 4.91 -23.81 1.83
N ALA A 99 4.93 -23.77 3.17
CA ALA A 99 4.62 -24.96 3.99
C ALA A 99 3.20 -25.46 3.73
N SER A 100 2.21 -24.54 3.73
CA SER A 100 0.81 -24.86 3.43
C SER A 100 0.62 -25.45 2.03
N SER A 101 1.30 -24.89 1.01
CA SER A 101 1.20 -25.40 -0.36
C SER A 101 1.80 -26.80 -0.51
N ILE A 102 2.94 -27.07 0.12
CA ILE A 102 3.57 -28.41 0.13
C ILE A 102 2.64 -29.44 0.78
N LEU A 103 2.05 -29.11 1.94
CA LEU A 103 1.11 -29.99 2.63
C LEU A 103 -0.15 -30.25 1.79
N SER A 104 -0.68 -29.21 1.13
CA SER A 104 -1.83 -29.35 0.23
C SER A 104 -1.51 -30.19 -1.01
N GLN A 105 -0.31 -30.07 -1.56
CA GLN A 105 0.13 -30.89 -2.70
C GLN A 105 0.30 -32.35 -2.30
N ARG A 106 0.88 -32.62 -1.12
CA ARG A 106 1.03 -34.00 -0.61
C ARG A 106 -0.31 -34.68 -0.38
N ALA A 107 -1.28 -33.96 0.18
CA ALA A 107 -2.65 -34.44 0.34
C ALA A 107 -3.37 -34.74 -0.99
N LYS A 108 -2.92 -34.17 -2.12
CA LYS A 108 -3.48 -34.44 -3.46
C LYS A 108 -2.78 -35.60 -4.18
N SER A 109 -1.50 -35.84 -3.91
CA SER A 109 -0.72 -36.92 -4.54
C SER A 109 -0.94 -38.27 -3.86
N ASP A 110 -1.27 -38.28 -2.57
CA ASP A 110 -1.71 -39.47 -1.86
C ASP A 110 -3.18 -39.75 -2.25
N GLY A 111 -3.37 -40.21 -3.49
CA GLY A 111 -4.64 -40.73 -3.97
C GLY A 111 -4.98 -42.01 -3.21
N SER A 112 -5.57 -41.88 -2.03
CA SER A 112 -6.06 -43.02 -1.26
C SER A 112 -7.54 -42.85 -0.92
N SER A 113 -8.30 -43.66 -1.65
CA SER A 113 -9.61 -44.21 -1.34
C SER A 113 -10.05 -44.14 0.13
N SER A 114 -11.33 -43.78 0.31
CA SER A 114 -12.19 -44.11 1.45
C SER A 114 -11.90 -43.41 2.79
N SER A 115 -12.52 -42.24 2.98
CA SER A 115 -13.65 -42.04 3.92
C SER A 115 -13.82 -40.55 4.22
N CYS A 116 -15.06 -40.08 4.15
CA CYS A 116 -15.46 -38.70 4.40
C CYS A 116 -15.01 -38.25 5.79
N TRP A 117 -14.03 -37.36 5.87
CA TRP A 117 -13.83 -36.50 7.04
C TRP A 117 -14.14 -35.07 6.63
N GLY A 118 -15.41 -34.68 6.80
CA GLY A 118 -15.80 -33.28 6.74
C GLY A 118 -15.30 -32.56 7.98
N LEU A 119 -14.41 -31.59 7.83
CA LEU A 119 -14.10 -30.61 8.88
C LEU A 119 -14.83 -29.31 8.57
N THR A 120 -15.89 -29.05 9.34
CA THR A 120 -16.37 -27.68 9.54
C THR A 120 -15.55 -27.07 10.65
N ILE A 121 -14.74 -26.06 10.33
CA ILE A 121 -14.07 -25.23 11.33
C ILE A 121 -15.15 -24.35 11.98
N GLN A 122 -15.54 -24.69 13.21
CA GLN A 122 -16.26 -23.76 14.08
C GLN A 122 -15.28 -23.18 15.10
N SER A 123 -15.18 -21.86 15.08
CA SER A 123 -14.41 -21.06 16.02
C SER A 123 -14.77 -21.44 17.46
N GLY A 124 -13.77 -21.82 18.27
CA GLY A 124 -13.91 -21.86 19.73
C GLY A 124 -13.30 -23.10 20.37
N ARG A 125 -12.10 -22.91 20.93
CA ARG A 125 -11.48 -23.65 22.05
C ARG A 125 -12.24 -24.87 22.59
N SER A 126 -11.71 -26.07 22.36
CA SER A 126 -11.60 -27.18 23.32
C SER A 126 -11.32 -28.48 22.57
N VAL A 127 -10.09 -29.00 22.66
CA VAL A 127 -9.74 -30.31 22.12
C VAL A 127 -10.28 -31.38 23.07
N ARG A 128 -11.39 -32.02 22.72
CA ARG A 128 -11.85 -33.24 23.40
C ARG A 128 -12.00 -34.34 22.35
N TRP A 129 -11.14 -35.34 22.44
CA TRP A 129 -11.16 -36.53 21.59
C TRP A 129 -12.29 -37.44 22.05
N TRP A 130 -13.20 -37.79 21.16
CA TRP A 130 -14.07 -38.95 21.33
C TRP A 130 -13.92 -39.86 20.11
N ALA A 131 -13.80 -41.16 20.36
CA ALA A 131 -13.86 -42.20 19.35
C ALA A 131 -15.32 -42.60 19.12
N SER A 132 -15.75 -42.72 17.85
CA SER A 132 -17.09 -43.22 17.50
C SER A 132 -17.25 -44.69 17.88
N PRO A 133 -18.37 -45.11 18.51
CA PRO A 133 -18.66 -46.51 18.72
C PRO A 133 -19.26 -47.11 17.45
N ALA A 134 -18.49 -47.93 16.74
CA ALA A 134 -18.99 -48.83 15.72
C ALA A 134 -18.88 -50.26 16.25
N ALA A 135 -19.99 -50.82 16.77
CA ALA A 135 -20.39 -52.23 16.71
C ALA A 135 -21.40 -52.59 17.82
N ALA A 136 -22.68 -52.68 17.48
CA ALA A 136 -23.63 -53.56 18.15
C ALA A 136 -24.84 -53.80 17.22
N THR A 137 -24.85 -54.93 16.51
CA THR A 137 -26.04 -55.46 15.83
C THR A 137 -26.92 -56.20 16.84
N PRO A 138 -28.24 -55.95 16.91
CA PRO A 138 -29.14 -56.88 17.59
C PRO A 138 -29.57 -58.00 16.64
N THR A 139 -29.07 -59.22 16.88
CA THR A 139 -29.57 -60.45 16.27
C THR A 139 -30.90 -60.85 16.92
N ARG A 140 -31.90 -61.10 16.09
CA ARG A 140 -33.24 -61.62 16.43
C ARG A 140 -33.17 -63.11 16.79
N ALA A 141 -33.75 -63.52 17.93
CA ALA A 141 -34.10 -64.92 18.22
C ALA A 141 -35.33 -65.05 19.16
N THR A 142 -36.39 -65.62 18.59
CA THR A 142 -37.39 -66.58 19.12
C THR A 142 -38.07 -66.40 20.49
N ARG A 143 -39.42 -66.36 20.45
CA ARG A 143 -40.28 -67.36 21.08
C ARG A 143 -41.45 -67.68 20.16
#